data_AF-A0A510KCB5-F1
#
_entry.id   AF-A0A510KCB5-F1
#
_cell.length_a   1.000
_cell.length_b   1.000
_cell.length_c   1.000
_cell.angle_alpha   90.00
_cell.angle_beta   90.00
_cell.angle_gamma   90.00
#
_symmetry.space_group_name_H-M   'P 1'
#
loop_
_entity.id
_entity.type
_entity.pdbx_description
1 polymer ?
#
loop_
_entity_poly.entity_id
_entity_poly.type
_entity_poly.pdbx_seq_one_letter_code
_entity_poly.pdbx_strand_id
1 'polypeptide(L)'
;MKYNLAFKYRIYPNKEQELLINKTFGCVRFVYNTILYTANKIYEETGKNKIITPASLKSENQFLKEVDSLALSNAQLNVKRSFTNFFQKRAKFPKFKSKKTSVKSYTTNCVNNSI
;
A
#
# COMPACT_ATOMS: atom_id res chain seq x y z
N MET A 1 10.57 -27.58 -15.05
CA MET A 1 9.85 -27.26 -13.79
C MET A 1 10.23 -25.85 -13.37
N LYS A 2 9.28 -24.91 -13.27
CA LYS A 2 9.56 -23.54 -12.80
C LYS A 2 9.49 -23.54 -11.27
N TYR A 3 10.55 -23.09 -10.60
CA TYR A 3 10.58 -22.90 -9.15
C TYR A 3 10.56 -21.41 -8.84
N ASN A 4 9.82 -21.04 -7.79
CA ASN A 4 9.83 -19.68 -7.26
C ASN A 4 11.04 -19.55 -6.32
N LEU A 5 11.98 -18.67 -6.65
CA LEU A 5 13.11 -18.33 -5.77
C LEU A 5 12.76 -17.12 -4.90
N ALA A 6 13.14 -17.17 -3.64
CA ALA A 6 13.00 -16.06 -2.70
C ALA A 6 14.31 -15.87 -1.94
N PHE A 7 14.76 -14.62 -1.85
CA PHE A 7 15.96 -14.25 -1.12
C PHE A 7 15.62 -13.22 -0.04
N LYS A 8 16.33 -13.27 1.09
CA LYS A 8 16.18 -12.32 2.19
C LYS A 8 17.53 -11.72 2.53
N TYR A 9 17.62 -10.40 2.45
CA TYR A 9 18.85 -9.65 2.71
C TYR A 9 18.62 -8.60 3.80
N ARG A 10 19.69 -8.27 4.51
CA ARG A 10 19.77 -7.04 5.31
C ARG A 10 20.53 -6.00 4.50
N ILE A 11 19.97 -4.80 4.41
CA ILE A 11 20.60 -3.66 3.75
C ILE A 11 21.13 -2.67 4.80
N TYR A 12 22.12 -1.88 4.42
CA TYR A 12 22.69 -0.79 5.20
C TYR A 12 22.54 0.51 4.39
N PRO A 13 21.38 1.17 4.46
CA PRO A 13 21.09 2.33 3.64
C PRO A 13 21.95 3.53 4.04
N ASN A 14 22.30 4.38 3.07
CA ASN A 14 22.82 5.71 3.36
C ASN A 14 21.69 6.66 3.80
N LYS A 15 22.03 7.89 4.23
CA LYS A 15 21.05 8.86 4.74
C LYS A 15 19.93 9.19 3.74
N GLU A 16 20.25 9.29 2.45
CA GLU A 16 19.27 9.60 1.40
C GLU A 16 18.30 8.43 1.19
N GLN A 17 18.82 7.20 1.18
CA GLN A 17 18.02 5.97 1.08
C GLN A 17 17.13 5.80 2.31
N GLU A 18 17.63 6.04 3.52
CA GLU A 18 16.83 6.02 4.75
C GLU A 18 15.68 7.02 4.69
N LEU A 19 15.95 8.24 4.23
CA LEU A 19 14.93 9.27 4.06
C LEU A 19 13.85 8.81 3.08
N LEU A 20 14.23 8.28 1.91
CA LEU A 20 13.31 7.79 0.89
C LEU A 20 12.46 6.61 1.41
N ILE A 21 13.08 5.65 2.10
CA ILE A 21 12.40 4.50 2.71
C ILE A 21 11.37 4.99 3.75
N ASN A 22 11.75 5.93 4.61
CA ASN A 22 10.85 6.50 5.61
C ASN A 22 9.68 7.27 4.99
N LYS A 23 9.93 8.08 3.95
CA LYS A 23 8.86 8.73 3.16
C LYS A 23 7.92 7.69 2.55
N THR A 24 8.47 6.62 1.98
CA THR A 24 7.71 5.53 1.37
C THR A 24 6.80 4.84 2.39
N PHE A 25 7.28 4.54 3.61
CA PHE A 25 6.43 4.01 4.68
C PHE A 25 5.26 4.93 5.02
N GLY A 26 5.52 6.24 5.09
CA GLY A 26 4.49 7.25 5.34
C GLY A 26 3.43 7.27 4.24
N CYS A 27 3.86 7.33 2.98
CA CYS A 27 2.98 7.42 1.82
C CYS A 27 2.14 6.15 1.63
N VAL A 28 2.73 4.97 1.75
CA VAL A 28 2.02 3.68 1.62
C VAL A 28 0.96 3.53 2.72
N ARG A 29 1.28 3.93 3.96
CA ARG A 29 0.30 3.93 5.06
C ARG A 29 -0.84 4.91 4.78
N PHE A 30 -0.51 6.13 4.34
CA PHE A 30 -1.51 7.15 3.99
C PHE A 30 -2.45 6.62 2.91
N VAL A 31 -1.92 6.17 1.77
CA VAL A 31 -2.72 5.65 0.66
C VAL A 31 -3.58 4.48 1.10
N TYR A 32 -3.05 3.51 1.84
CA TYR A 32 -3.85 2.40 2.36
C TYR A 32 -5.04 2.89 3.21
N ASN A 33 -4.78 3.79 4.16
CA ASN A 33 -5.83 4.28 5.07
C ASN A 33 -6.86 5.13 4.33
N THR A 34 -6.43 6.00 3.41
CA THR A 34 -7.34 6.84 2.61
C THR A 34 -8.23 5.97 1.74
N ILE A 35 -7.68 4.99 1.04
CA ILE A 35 -8.46 4.07 0.20
C ILE A 35 -9.45 3.26 1.05
N LEU A 36 -9.03 2.74 2.21
CA LEU A 36 -9.92 2.02 3.12
C LEU A 36 -11.07 2.91 3.62
N TYR A 37 -10.77 4.15 4.01
CA TYR A 37 -11.76 5.12 4.45
C TYR A 37 -12.78 5.42 3.34
N THR A 38 -12.31 5.74 2.13
CA THR A 38 -13.18 6.03 0.99
C THR A 38 -14.04 4.83 0.61
N ALA A 39 -13.48 3.63 0.62
CA ALA A 39 -14.24 2.41 0.32
C ALA A 39 -15.37 2.17 1.33
N ASN A 40 -15.10 2.37 2.63
CA ASN A 40 -16.12 2.25 3.67
C ASN A 40 -17.22 3.30 3.49
N LYS A 41 -16.86 4.56 3.23
CA LYS A 41 -17.83 5.63 2.99
C LYS A 41 -18.73 5.34 1.78
N ILE A 42 -18.15 4.92 0.66
CA ILE A 42 -18.93 4.55 -0.53
C ILE A 42 -19.87 3.38 -0.23
N TYR A 43 -19.41 2.40 0.56
CA TYR A 43 -20.24 1.27 0.96
C TYR A 43 -21.42 1.69 1.84
N GLU A 44 -21.20 2.60 2.80
CA GLU A 44 -22.27 3.16 3.65
C GLU A 44 -23.34 3.88 2.81
N GLU A 45 -22.93 4.62 1.78
CA GLU A 45 -23.84 5.39 0.92
C GLU A 45 -24.56 4.54 -0.15
N THR A 46 -23.89 3.51 -0.69
CA THR A 46 -24.35 2.81 -1.91
C THR A 46 -24.53 1.31 -1.75
N GLY A 47 -24.08 0.73 -0.64
CA GLY A 47 -24.01 -0.72 -0.43
C GLY A 47 -22.96 -1.43 -1.30
N LYS A 48 -22.17 -0.70 -2.09
CA LYS A 48 -21.17 -1.26 -3.02
C LYS A 48 -19.75 -1.04 -2.52
N ASN A 49 -18.94 -2.10 -2.56
CA ASN A 49 -17.51 -1.97 -2.26
C ASN A 49 -16.77 -1.45 -3.52
N LYS A 50 -16.29 -0.20 -3.45
CA LYS A 50 -15.51 0.42 -4.54
C LYS A 50 -14.16 0.89 -4.03
N ILE A 51 -13.10 0.40 -4.64
CA ILE A 51 -11.71 0.74 -4.33
C ILE A 51 -11.20 1.77 -5.35
N ILE A 52 -10.84 2.97 -4.89
CA ILE A 52 -10.23 4.01 -5.72
C ILE A 52 -8.75 3.70 -6.03
N THR A 53 -8.17 4.39 -7.01
CA THR A 53 -6.77 4.22 -7.40
C THR A 53 -5.87 5.25 -6.71
N PRO A 54 -4.59 4.93 -6.43
CA PRO A 54 -3.66 5.91 -5.89
C PRO A 54 -3.46 7.13 -6.80
N ALA A 55 -3.67 7.00 -8.11
CA ALA A 55 -3.57 8.10 -9.05
C ALA A 55 -4.54 9.25 -8.74
N SER A 56 -5.77 8.93 -8.31
CA SER A 56 -6.75 9.95 -7.92
C SER A 56 -6.35 10.73 -6.67
N LEU A 57 -5.44 10.19 -5.86
CA LEU A 57 -4.95 10.86 -4.65
C LEU A 57 -3.78 11.81 -4.94
N LYS A 58 -3.08 11.65 -6.06
CA LYS A 58 -1.84 12.40 -6.38
C LYS A 58 -2.08 13.87 -6.75
N SER A 59 -3.28 14.24 -7.18
CA SER A 59 -3.63 15.64 -7.49
C SER A 59 -3.63 16.50 -6.24
N GLU A 60 -4.24 16.01 -5.16
CA GLU A 60 -4.39 16.72 -3.88
C GLU A 60 -3.19 16.48 -2.95
N ASN A 61 -2.42 15.42 -3.18
CA ASN A 61 -1.33 14.99 -2.30
C ASN A 61 -0.01 14.89 -3.08
N GLN A 62 0.61 16.03 -3.36
CA GLN A 62 1.80 16.10 -4.19
C GLN A 62 2.99 15.31 -3.64
N PHE A 63 3.11 15.16 -2.31
CA PHE A 63 4.14 14.34 -1.67
C PHE A 63 4.11 12.85 -2.08
N LEU A 64 2.97 12.36 -2.60
CA LEU A 64 2.87 10.99 -3.15
C LEU A 64 3.66 10.82 -4.45
N LYS A 65 4.10 11.91 -5.10
CA LYS A 65 4.94 11.85 -6.30
C LYS A 65 6.42 11.66 -5.97
N GLU A 66 6.82 11.85 -4.70
CA GLU A 66 8.21 11.71 -4.25
C GLU A 66 8.65 10.25 -4.07
N VAL A 67 7.71 9.31 -4.08
CA VAL A 67 7.97 7.89 -3.80
C VAL A 67 7.57 7.02 -4.98
N ASP A 68 8.08 5.79 -4.98
CA ASP A 68 7.79 4.82 -6.02
C ASP A 68 6.27 4.56 -6.16
N SER A 69 5.79 4.75 -7.39
CA SER A 69 4.39 4.57 -7.76
C SER A 69 3.91 3.11 -7.60
N LEU A 70 4.81 2.13 -7.74
CA LEU A 70 4.49 0.72 -7.58
C LEU A 70 4.27 0.38 -6.11
N ALA A 71 5.02 1.00 -5.19
CA ALA A 71 4.74 0.90 -3.75
C ALA A 71 3.34 1.41 -3.39
N LEU A 72 2.92 2.54 -3.95
CA LEU A 72 1.56 3.08 -3.74
C LEU A 72 0.48 2.17 -4.35
N SER A 73 0.76 1.58 -5.51
CA SER A 73 -0.15 0.64 -6.19
C SER A 73 -0.31 -0.65 -5.39
N ASN A 74 0.78 -1.16 -4.80
CA ASN A 74 0.71 -2.30 -3.88
C ASN A 74 -0.09 -1.97 -2.60
N ALA A 75 -0.08 -0.73 -2.12
CA ALA A 75 -0.94 -0.31 -1.00
C ALA A 75 -2.43 -0.49 -1.32
N GLN A 76 -2.86 -0.10 -2.52
CA GLN A 76 -4.22 -0.35 -3.02
C GLN A 76 -4.52 -1.85 -3.12
N LEU A 77 -3.61 -2.64 -3.69
CA LEU A 77 -3.78 -4.10 -3.82
C LEU A 77 -3.94 -4.77 -2.45
N ASN A 78 -3.23 -4.29 -1.43
CA ASN A 78 -3.36 -4.77 -0.06
C ASN A 78 -4.76 -4.48 0.52
N VAL A 79 -5.35 -3.32 0.26
CA VAL A 79 -6.75 -3.03 0.66
C VAL A 79 -7.71 -3.98 -0.06
N LYS A 80 -7.57 -4.11 -1.39
CA LYS A 80 -8.40 -5.00 -2.22
C LYS A 80 -8.34 -6.44 -1.70
N ARG A 81 -7.14 -6.97 -1.47
CA ARG A 81 -6.92 -8.31 -0.92
C ARG A 81 -7.53 -8.48 0.47
N SER A 82 -7.44 -7.46 1.33
CA SER A 82 -8.02 -7.50 2.68
C SER A 82 -9.54 -7.62 2.63
N PHE A 83 -10.21 -6.86 1.76
CA PHE A 83 -11.65 -7.01 1.52
C PHE A 83 -11.98 -8.38 0.92
N THR A 84 -11.26 -8.85 -0.09
CA THR A 84 -11.46 -10.19 -0.67
C THR A 84 -11.40 -11.28 0.40
N ASN A 85 -10.39 -11.24 1.27
CA ASN A 85 -10.25 -12.20 2.36
C ASN A 85 -11.39 -12.08 3.39
N PHE A 86 -11.85 -10.86 3.70
CA PHE A 86 -12.98 -10.62 4.58
C PHE A 86 -14.27 -11.23 4.02
N PHE A 87 -14.62 -10.93 2.76
CA PHE A 87 -15.83 -11.48 2.13
C PHE A 87 -15.77 -13.00 1.94
N GLN A 88 -14.58 -13.56 1.74
CA GLN A 88 -14.35 -15.01 1.71
C GLN A 88 -14.32 -15.65 3.11
N LYS A 89 -14.58 -14.89 4.18
CA LYS A 89 -14.55 -15.34 5.58
C LYS A 89 -13.19 -15.93 6.02
N ARG A 90 -12.10 -15.55 5.34
CA ARG A 90 -10.71 -15.98 5.63
C ARG A 90 -9.98 -15.01 6.56
N ALA A 91 -10.49 -13.79 6.72
CA ALA A 91 -9.91 -12.78 7.60
C ALA A 91 -11.00 -11.91 8.23
N LYS A 92 -10.64 -11.19 9.30
CA LYS A 92 -11.49 -10.15 9.90
C LYS A 92 -11.53 -8.91 9.00
N PHE A 93 -12.48 -8.00 9.30
CA PHE A 93 -12.62 -6.75 8.58
C PHE A 93 -11.30 -5.94 8.54
N PRO A 94 -10.94 -5.32 7.41
CA PRO A 94 -9.70 -4.54 7.30
C PRO A 94 -9.67 -3.38 8.30
N LYS A 95 -8.52 -3.18 8.96
CA LYS A 95 -8.32 -2.09 9.92
C LYS A 95 -7.38 -1.02 9.38
N PHE A 96 -7.55 0.21 9.85
CA PHE A 96 -6.60 1.29 9.60
C PHE A 96 -5.22 0.95 10.21
N LYS A 97 -4.17 1.37 9.52
CA LYS A 97 -2.78 1.20 9.94
C LYS A 97 -2.36 2.39 10.82
N SER A 98 -1.83 2.10 12.00
CA SER A 98 -1.32 3.09 12.96
C SER A 98 0.13 3.50 12.66
N LYS A 99 0.46 4.77 12.82
CA LYS A 99 1.86 5.24 12.67
C LYS A 99 2.81 4.64 13.70
N LYS A 100 2.32 4.37 14.91
CA LYS A 100 3.15 3.95 16.06
C LYS A 100 3.30 2.43 16.13
N THR A 101 2.23 1.69 15.86
CA THR A 101 2.17 0.24 16.13
C THR A 101 2.21 -0.63 14.88
N SER A 102 1.93 -0.09 13.68
CA SER A 102 2.00 -0.90 12.47
C SER A 102 3.45 -1.14 12.04
N VAL A 103 3.71 -2.32 11.49
CA VAL A 103 5.00 -2.64 10.87
C VAL A 103 5.30 -1.64 9.74
N LYS A 104 6.50 -1.02 9.80
CA LYS A 104 7.01 -0.13 8.76
C LYS A 104 7.56 -0.97 7.61
N SER A 105 6.71 -1.24 6.62
CA SER A 105 7.05 -2.05 5.45
C SER A 105 6.31 -1.55 4.21
N TYR A 106 6.90 -1.75 3.04
CA TYR A 106 6.22 -1.62 1.76
C TYR A 106 6.62 -2.77 0.84
N THR A 107 5.84 -2.97 -0.21
CA THR A 107 6.11 -3.93 -1.28
C THR A 107 6.17 -3.14 -2.58
N THR A 108 7.20 -3.38 -3.38
CA THR A 108 7.32 -2.86 -4.73
C THR A 108 7.68 -3.98 -5.69
N ASN A 109 7.47 -3.75 -6.98
CA ASN A 109 7.72 -4.70 -8.05
C ASN A 109 8.81 -4.14 -8.96
N CYS A 110 9.67 -5.01 -9.48
CA CYS A 110 10.52 -4.62 -10.60
C CYS A 110 9.70 -4.71 -11.89
N VAL A 111 9.59 -3.60 -12.62
CA VAL A 111 9.03 -3.55 -13.98
C VAL A 111 10.10 -2.94 -14.89
N ASN A 112 10.26 -3.42 -16.12
CA ASN A 112 11.22 -2.83 -17.08
C ASN A 112 12.64 -2.59 -16.51
N ASN A 113 13.14 -3.48 -15.65
CA ASN A 113 14.43 -3.34 -14.93
C ASN A 113 14.55 -2.04 -14.09
N SER A 114 13.46 -1.56 -13.49
CA SER A 114 13.44 -0.34 -12.67
C SER A 114 14.02 -0.50 -11.25
N ILE A 115 14.68 -1.63 -10.94
CA ILE A 115 15.27 -1.95 -9.62
C ILE A 115 16.68 -2.46 -9.79
#